data_AF-A0A061NNY4-F1
#
_entry.id   AF-A0A061NNY4-F1
#
_cell.length_a   1.000
_cell.length_b   1.000
_cell.length_c   1.000
_cell.angle_alpha   90.00
_cell.angle_beta   90.00
_cell.angle_gamma   90.00
#
_symmetry.space_group_name_H-M   'P 1'
#
loop_
_entity.id
_entity.type
_entity.pdbx_description
1 polymer ?
#
loop_
_entity_poly.entity_id
_entity_poly.type
_entity_poly.pdbx_seq_one_letter_code
_entity_poly.pdbx_strand_id
1 'polypeptide(L)'
;MNPQQFDVWKDDLEPVLILKVDEFQLLGYEEATKELVWQAGIQKLRKQPEFVPFYQFVNSFMRLSVTDYMNHVTISAYRGEMDGMDSGRNDLESLLDDVLRH
;
A
#
# COMPACT_ATOMS: atom_id res chain seq x y z
N MET A 1 -7.48 18.32 5.54
CA MET A 1 -6.19 17.78 5.02
C MET A 1 -5.97 18.32 3.61
N ASN A 2 -4.92 19.09 3.33
CA ASN A 2 -4.69 19.64 1.98
C ASN A 2 -4.02 18.57 1.10
N PRO A 3 -4.71 17.95 0.12
CA PRO A 3 -4.17 16.83 -0.66
C PRO A 3 -2.88 17.21 -1.41
N GLN A 4 -2.78 18.46 -1.85
CA GLN A 4 -1.62 18.99 -2.56
C GLN A 4 -0.32 18.98 -1.72
N GLN A 5 -0.43 18.93 -0.39
CA GLN A 5 0.75 18.93 0.48
C GLN A 5 1.50 17.59 0.44
N PHE A 6 0.80 16.46 0.27
CA PHE A 6 1.47 15.16 0.27
C PHE A 6 2.14 14.85 -1.06
N ASP A 7 1.53 15.24 -2.17
CA ASP A 7 2.12 14.98 -3.49
C ASP A 7 3.47 15.69 -3.64
N VAL A 8 3.62 16.91 -3.10
CA VAL A 8 4.92 17.62 -3.04
C VAL A 8 5.95 16.85 -2.21
N TRP A 9 5.52 16.25 -1.10
CA TRP A 9 6.41 15.49 -0.21
C TRP A 9 6.70 14.07 -0.69
N LYS A 10 6.02 13.57 -1.71
CA LYS A 10 6.24 12.23 -2.25
C LYS A 10 7.68 12.09 -2.75
N ASP A 11 8.17 13.11 -3.47
CA ASP A 11 9.54 13.13 -4.00
C ASP A 11 10.57 13.15 -2.86
N ASP A 12 10.35 13.96 -1.82
CA ASP A 12 11.21 14.00 -0.62
C ASP A 12 11.21 12.68 0.16
N LEU A 13 10.13 11.90 0.03
CA LEU A 13 9.93 10.62 0.72
C LEU A 13 10.45 9.42 -0.07
N GLU A 14 10.86 9.60 -1.32
CA GLU A 14 11.34 8.54 -2.21
C GLU A 14 12.35 7.58 -1.54
N PRO A 15 13.37 8.05 -0.77
CA PRO A 15 14.28 7.14 -0.07
C PRO A 15 13.59 6.21 0.94
N VAL A 16 12.57 6.71 1.63
CA VAL A 16 11.78 5.92 2.60
C VAL A 16 10.90 4.91 1.89
N LEU A 17 10.33 5.29 0.73
CA LEU A 17 9.53 4.38 -0.08
C LEU A 17 10.36 3.21 -0.61
N ILE A 18 11.58 3.46 -1.09
CA ILE A 18 12.51 2.40 -1.53
C ILE A 18 12.82 1.46 -0.37
N LEU A 19 13.23 1.99 0.79
CA LEU A 19 13.56 1.17 1.97
C LEU A 19 12.37 0.31 2.43
N LYS A 20 11.15 0.83 2.33
CA LYS A 20 9.94 0.07 2.70
C LYS A 20 9.58 -1.02 1.71
N VAL A 21 9.79 -0.78 0.42
CA VAL A 21 9.64 -1.84 -0.60
C VAL A 21 10.63 -2.96 -0.29
N ASP A 22 11.91 -2.64 -0.11
CA ASP A 22 12.94 -3.64 0.20
C ASP A 22 12.62 -4.40 1.50
N GLU A 23 12.18 -3.70 2.54
CA GLU A 23 11.76 -4.31 3.82
C GLU A 23 10.60 -5.29 3.63
N PHE A 24 9.57 -4.92 2.88
CA PHE A 24 8.39 -5.76 2.67
C PHE A 24 8.70 -6.96 1.77
N GLN A 25 9.50 -6.77 0.73
CA GLN A 25 9.98 -7.86 -0.13
C GLN A 25 10.84 -8.85 0.67
N LEU A 26 11.73 -8.36 1.54
CA LEU A 26 12.53 -9.21 2.44
C LEU A 26 11.65 -10.05 3.39
N LEU A 27 10.47 -9.54 3.75
CA LEU A 27 9.48 -10.24 4.57
C LEU A 27 8.55 -11.18 3.76
N GLY A 28 8.81 -11.35 2.46
CA GLY A 28 8.08 -12.27 1.57
C GLY A 28 6.95 -11.63 0.76
N TYR A 29 6.81 -10.30 0.78
CA TYR A 29 5.81 -9.57 -0.02
C TYR A 29 6.44 -9.05 -1.31
N GLU A 30 6.79 -9.97 -2.22
CA GLU A 30 7.53 -9.68 -3.45
C GLU A 30 6.82 -8.65 -4.36
N GLU A 31 5.48 -8.64 -4.36
CA GLU A 31 4.67 -7.72 -5.17
C GLU A 31 4.60 -6.28 -4.59
N ALA A 32 5.29 -5.99 -3.49
CA ALA A 32 5.35 -4.65 -2.93
C ALA A 32 5.96 -3.66 -3.94
N THR A 33 5.25 -2.56 -4.21
CA THR A 33 5.73 -1.46 -5.05
C THR A 33 5.67 -0.14 -4.29
N LYS A 34 6.48 0.84 -4.72
CA LYS A 34 6.45 2.19 -4.12
C LYS A 34 5.05 2.79 -4.14
N GLU A 35 4.28 2.52 -5.18
CA GLU A 35 2.93 3.04 -5.35
C GLU A 35 1.97 2.41 -4.34
N LEU A 36 2.00 1.08 -4.16
CA LEU A 36 1.19 0.41 -3.14
C LEU A 36 1.57 0.83 -1.71
N VAL A 37 2.87 0.98 -1.43
CA VAL A 37 3.37 1.49 -0.15
C VAL A 37 2.90 2.92 0.10
N TRP A 38 2.98 3.78 -0.93
CA TRP A 38 2.47 5.15 -0.89
C TRP A 38 0.99 5.19 -0.54
N GLN A 39 0.15 4.46 -1.28
CA GLN A 39 -1.29 4.44 -1.07
C GLN A 39 -1.66 3.91 0.32
N ALA A 40 -0.98 2.86 0.80
CA ALA A 40 -1.16 2.36 2.15
C ALA A 40 -0.82 3.40 3.23
N GLY A 41 0.30 4.11 3.07
CA GLY A 41 0.73 5.19 3.97
C GLY A 41 -0.26 6.35 3.99
N ILE A 42 -0.71 6.81 2.82
CA ILE A 42 -1.72 7.87 2.70
C ILE A 42 -3.06 7.44 3.32
N GLN A 43 -3.50 6.20 3.07
CA GLN A 43 -4.73 5.67 3.68
C GLN A 43 -4.64 5.67 5.21
N LYS A 44 -3.48 5.32 5.78
CA LYS A 44 -3.24 5.34 7.23
C LYS A 44 -3.24 6.76 7.79
N LEU A 45 -2.62 7.70 7.09
CA LEU A 45 -2.58 9.11 7.48
C LEU A 45 -3.95 9.79 7.45
N ARG A 46 -4.82 9.46 6.48
CA ARG A 46 -6.19 9.99 6.39
C ARG A 46 -7.06 9.70 7.61
N LYS A 47 -6.68 8.73 8.45
CA LYS A 47 -7.36 8.38 9.70
C LYS A 47 -6.95 9.28 10.89
N GLN A 48 -5.97 10.17 10.72
CA GLN A 48 -5.45 11.06 11.77
C GLN A 48 -6.09 12.46 11.72
N PRO A 49 -6.19 13.20 12.84
CA PRO A 49 -6.79 14.53 12.90
C PRO A 49 -5.98 15.62 12.17
N GLU A 50 -6.60 16.78 11.97
CA GLU A 50 -6.21 17.82 10.99
C GLU A 50 -4.93 18.60 11.35
N PHE A 51 -3.76 18.00 11.09
CA PHE A 51 -2.49 18.59 10.64
C PHE A 51 -1.35 17.61 10.92
N VAL A 52 -0.55 17.28 9.90
CA VAL A 52 0.61 16.37 10.04
C VAL A 52 1.87 17.13 9.62
N PRO A 53 2.74 17.51 10.58
CA PRO A 53 4.06 18.05 10.28
C PRO A 53 4.91 17.05 9.48
N PHE A 54 5.88 17.53 8.69
CA PHE A 54 6.72 16.67 7.84
C PHE A 54 7.42 15.54 8.63
N TYR A 55 7.96 15.83 9.82
CA TYR A 55 8.60 14.79 10.63
C TYR A 55 7.61 13.69 11.08
N GLN A 56 6.35 14.04 11.35
CA GLN A 56 5.31 13.06 11.70
C GLN A 56 4.85 12.28 10.48
N PHE A 57 4.81 12.94 9.32
CA PHE A 57 4.53 12.31 8.03
C PHE A 57 5.58 11.25 7.72
N VAL A 58 6.88 11.60 7.72
CA VAL A 58 7.99 10.67 7.52
C VAL A 58 7.95 9.54 8.56
N ASN A 59 7.78 9.86 9.83
CA ASN A 59 7.69 8.85 10.90
C ASN A 59 6.48 7.91 10.73
N SER A 60 5.36 8.38 10.17
CA SER A 60 4.20 7.53 9.87
C SER A 60 4.52 6.49 8.79
N PHE A 61 5.30 6.87 7.78
CA PHE A 61 5.78 5.94 6.75
C PHE A 61 6.84 4.98 7.28
N MET A 62 7.81 5.46 8.07
CA MET A 62 8.80 4.57 8.72
C MET A 62 8.15 3.52 9.63
N ARG A 63 7.01 3.86 10.25
CA ARG A 63 6.21 2.95 11.10
C ARG A 63 5.13 2.18 10.35
N LEU A 64 5.08 2.28 9.03
CA LEU A 64 4.15 1.50 8.22
C LEU A 64 4.53 0.01 8.35
N SER A 65 3.58 -0.78 8.83
CA SER A 65 3.76 -2.22 9.02
C SER A 65 3.24 -3.01 7.83
N VAL A 66 3.69 -4.25 7.69
CA VAL A 66 3.13 -5.23 6.74
C VAL A 66 1.62 -5.40 6.94
N THR A 67 1.13 -5.37 8.18
CA THR A 67 -0.31 -5.44 8.47
C THR A 67 -1.06 -4.25 7.89
N ASP A 68 -0.52 -3.03 7.99
CA ASP A 68 -1.13 -1.84 7.38
C ASP A 68 -1.16 -1.95 5.85
N TYR A 69 -0.05 -2.41 5.27
CA TYR A 69 0.09 -2.65 3.83
C TYR A 69 -0.95 -3.68 3.34
N MET A 70 -1.03 -4.85 3.98
CA MET A 70 -1.97 -5.90 3.59
C MET A 70 -3.42 -5.51 3.79
N ASN A 71 -3.73 -4.75 4.84
CA ASN A 71 -5.07 -4.17 5.01
C ASN A 71 -5.44 -3.29 3.82
N HIS A 72 -4.52 -2.45 3.34
CA HIS A 72 -4.76 -1.61 2.16
C HIS A 72 -4.97 -2.46 0.90
N VAL A 73 -4.00 -3.33 0.57
CA VAL A 73 -4.03 -4.20 -0.62
C VAL A 73 -5.31 -5.03 -0.67
N THR A 74 -5.66 -5.69 0.43
CA THR A 74 -6.86 -6.55 0.52
C THR A 74 -8.14 -5.75 0.27
N ILE A 75 -8.29 -4.58 0.92
CA ILE A 75 -9.48 -3.73 0.74
C ILE A 75 -9.56 -3.18 -0.69
N SER A 76 -8.44 -2.74 -1.26
CA SER A 76 -8.37 -2.25 -2.64
C SER A 76 -8.70 -3.34 -3.66
N ALA A 77 -8.28 -4.59 -3.42
CA ALA A 77 -8.65 -5.74 -4.24
C ALA A 77 -10.16 -5.94 -4.27
N TYR A 78 -10.82 -5.93 -3.10
CA TYR A 78 -12.28 -6.05 -3.00
C TYR A 78 -13.03 -4.91 -3.67
N ARG A 79 -12.44 -3.71 -3.72
CA ARG A 79 -13.02 -2.53 -4.38
C ARG A 79 -12.77 -2.50 -5.90
N GLY A 80 -11.93 -3.41 -6.42
CA GLY A 80 -11.51 -3.38 -7.82
C GLY A 80 -10.61 -2.18 -8.16
N GLU A 81 -9.95 -1.59 -7.17
CA GLU A 81 -9.10 -0.40 -7.30
C GLU A 81 -7.61 -0.75 -7.52
N MET A 82 -7.26 -2.04 -7.53
CA MET A 82 -5.90 -2.49 -7.86
C MET A 82 -5.72 -2.55 -9.37
N ASP A 83 -5.26 -1.44 -9.96
CA ASP A 83 -4.84 -1.42 -11.35
C ASP A 83 -3.47 -2.12 -11.47
N GLY A 84 -3.38 -3.21 -12.23
CA GLY A 84 -2.12 -3.93 -12.51
C GLY A 84 -1.78 -5.14 -11.63
N MET A 85 -2.60 -5.51 -10.63
CA MET A 85 -2.53 -6.82 -9.95
C MET A 85 -3.56 -7.77 -10.57
N ASP A 86 -3.42 -8.02 -11.86
CA ASP A 86 -4.31 -8.94 -12.59
C ASP A 86 -3.97 -10.42 -12.27
N SER A 87 -2.75 -10.71 -11.81
CA SER A 87 -2.33 -12.08 -11.47
C SER A 87 -3.15 -12.70 -10.34
N GLY A 88 -3.29 -12.00 -9.20
CA GLY A 88 -3.99 -12.58 -8.04
C GLY A 88 -5.49 -12.81 -8.25
N ARG A 89 -6.15 -11.99 -9.06
CA ARG A 89 -7.58 -12.16 -9.37
C ARG A 89 -7.80 -13.36 -10.29
N ASN A 90 -6.96 -13.53 -11.30
CA ASN A 90 -7.00 -14.68 -12.20
C ASN A 90 -6.71 -15.99 -11.46
N ASP A 91 -5.79 -15.98 -10.49
CA ASP A 91 -5.47 -17.16 -9.69
C ASP A 91 -6.66 -17.56 -8.79
N LEU A 92 -7.30 -16.60 -8.12
CA LEU A 92 -8.49 -16.82 -7.30
C LEU A 92 -9.69 -17.28 -8.13
N GLU A 93 -9.91 -16.69 -9.31
CA GLU A 93 -10.96 -17.13 -10.23
C GLU A 93 -10.67 -18.54 -10.74
N SER A 94 -9.41 -18.89 -11.04
CA SER A 94 -9.04 -20.25 -11.44
C SER A 94 -9.28 -21.29 -10.32
N LEU A 95 -8.95 -20.94 -9.07
CA LEU A 95 -9.16 -21.81 -7.91
C LEU A 95 -10.65 -22.01 -7.61
N LEU A 96 -11.47 -20.96 -7.78
CA LEU A 96 -12.92 -21.07 -7.67
C LEU A 96 -13.52 -21.95 -8.77
N ASP A 97 -13.04 -21.79 -10.01
CA ASP A 97 -13.44 -22.62 -11.14
C ASP A 97 -13.10 -24.09 -10.93
N ASP A 98 -11.91 -24.38 -10.39
CA ASP A 98 -11.48 -25.75 -10.07
C ASP A 98 -12.34 -26.39 -8.97
N VAL A 99 -12.73 -25.62 -7.95
CA VAL A 99 -13.62 -26.09 -6.87
C VAL A 99 -15.05 -26.31 -7.36
N LEU A 100 -15.54 -25.51 -8.31
CA LEU A 100 -16.90 -25.63 -8.86
C LEU A 100 -17.04 -26.70 -9.96
N ARG A 101 -15.92 -27.21 -10.49
CA ARG A 101 -15.87 -28.29 -11.51
C ARG A 101 -15.76 -29.71 -10.90
N HIS A 102 -15.73 -29.83 -9.58
CA HIS A 102 -15.81 -31.10 -8.83
C HIS A 102 -17.00 -31.09 -7.87
#